data_AF-A0A4V2Y422-F1
#
_entry.id   AF-A0A4V2Y422-F1
#
_cell.length_a   1.000
_cell.length_b   1.000
_cell.length_c   1.000
_cell.angle_alpha   90.00
_cell.angle_beta   90.00
_cell.angle_gamma   90.00
#
_symmetry.space_group_name_H-M   'P 1'
#
loop_
_entity.id
_entity.type
_entity.pdbx_description
1 polymer ?
#
loop_
_entity_poly.entity_id
_entity_poly.type
_entity_poly.pdbx_seq_one_letter_code
_entity_poly.pdbx_strand_id
1 'polypeptide(L)' 'MTGCPERVILAVHVPGLDGMCVGCRTWWARLAPYPCWQVDWATSRQARASVARFLGGVR' A
#
# COMPACT_ATOMS: atom_id res chain seq x y z
N MET A 1 18.60 1.24 -6.40
CA MET A 1 17.35 0.47 -6.33
C MET A 1 16.33 1.24 -5.50
N THR A 2 15.57 2.16 -6.09
CA THR A 2 14.40 2.75 -5.42
C THR A 2 13.16 2.17 -6.08
N GLY A 3 12.62 1.10 -5.47
CA GLY A 3 11.30 0.61 -5.84
C GLY A 3 10.25 1.71 -5.64
N CYS A 4 9.23 1.75 -6.49
CA CYS A 4 8.04 2.58 -6.32
C CYS A 4 7.57 2.49 -4.85
N PRO A 5 7.50 3.61 -4.09
CA PRO A 5 7.19 3.61 -2.66
C PRO A 5 5.94 2.78 -2.29
N GLU A 6 4.93 2.81 -3.15
CA GLU A 6 3.71 2.01 -3.04
C GLU A 6 4.00 0.51 -2.96
N ARG A 7 4.96 0.00 -3.75
CA ARG A 7 5.35 -1.42 -3.71
C ARG A 7 6.03 -1.79 -2.41
N VAL A 8 6.88 -0.91 -1.88
CA VAL A 8 7.54 -1.13 -0.59
C VAL A 8 6.49 -1.13 0.53
N ILE A 9 5.55 -0.19 0.50
CA ILE A 9 4.46 -0.13 1.47
C ILE A 9 3.61 -1.41 1.41
N LEU A 10 3.15 -1.84 0.24
CA LEU A 10 2.32 -3.05 0.12
C LEU A 10 3.07 -4.34 0.48
N ALA A 11 4.40 -4.38 0.28
CA ALA A 11 5.20 -5.54 0.65
C ALA A 11 5.38 -5.69 2.17
N VAL A 12 5.38 -4.57 2.91
CA VAL A 12 5.66 -4.57 4.35
C VAL A 12 4.39 -4.48 5.19
N HIS A 13 3.40 -3.72 4.73
CA HIS A 13 2.14 -3.52 5.43
C HIS A 13 1.14 -4.63 5.09
N VAL A 14 1.37 -5.82 5.62
CA VAL A 14 0.52 -7.01 5.42
C VAL A 14 -0.43 -7.27 6.61
N PRO A 15 -1.53 -8.04 6.42
CA PRO A 15 -2.41 -8.43 7.53
C PRO A 15 -1.70 -9.42 8.46
N GLY A 16 -1.75 -9.13 9.76
CA GLY A 16 -1.40 -10.08 10.82
C GLY A 16 -2.58 -11.00 11.16
N LEU A 17 -2.30 -12.08 11.89
CA LEU A 17 -3.32 -13.03 12.36
C LEU A 17 -4.36 -12.40 13.29
N ASP A 18 -4.02 -11.28 13.92
CA ASP A 18 -4.86 -10.48 14.80
C ASP A 18 -5.67 -9.40 14.06
N GLY A 19 -5.65 -9.41 12.72
CA GLY A 19 -6.31 -8.38 11.90
C GLY A 19 -5.60 -7.03 11.91
N MET A 20 -4.40 -6.93 12.50
CA MET A 20 -3.64 -5.69 12.58
C MET A 20 -2.57 -5.64 11.48
N CYS A 21 -2.15 -4.43 11.12
CA CYS A 21 -1.09 -4.23 10.14
C CYS A 21 0.29 -4.53 10.75
N VAL A 22 0.98 -5.52 10.20
CA VAL A 22 2.34 -5.90 10.65
C VAL A 22 3.32 -4.74 10.42
N GLY A 23 3.30 -4.11 9.25
CA GLY A 23 4.19 -3.01 8.91
C GLY A 23 4.09 -1.82 9.87
N CYS A 24 2.87 -1.43 10.27
CA CYS A 24 2.69 -0.35 11.25
C CYS A 24 3.27 -0.71 12.63
N ARG A 25 3.17 -1.97 13.04
CA ARG A 25 3.74 -2.45 14.29
C ARG A 25 5.26 -2.47 14.23
N THR A 26 5.84 -2.99 13.15
CA THR A 26 7.29 -3.16 13.02
C THR A 26 8.04 -1.84 12.85
N TRP A 27 7.52 -0.90 12.05
CA TRP A 27 8.23 0.34 11.74
C TRP A 27 7.96 1.46 12.73
N TRP A 28 6.73 1.54 13.23
CA TRP A 28 6.25 2.69 13.99
C TRP A 28 5.83 2.34 15.41
N ALA A 29 5.95 1.06 15.80
CA ALA A 29 5.41 0.55 17.07
C ALA A 29 3.92 0.89 17.26
N ARG A 30 3.15 0.99 16.17
CA ARG A 30 1.73 1.39 16.19
C ARG A 30 0.81 0.24 15.86
N LEU A 31 -0.18 0.02 16.72
CA LEU A 31 -1.32 -0.85 16.43
C LEU A 31 -2.31 -0.10 15.53
N ALA A 32 -2.50 -0.62 14.32
CA ALA A 32 -3.51 -0.16 13.37
C ALA A 32 -4.20 -1.38 12.75
N PRO A 33 -5.52 -1.37 12.55
CA PRO A 33 -6.21 -2.41 11.78
C PRO A 33 -5.63 -2.53 10.38
N TYR A 34 -5.67 -3.74 9.80
CA TYR A 34 -5.46 -3.94 8.38
C TYR A 34 -6.81 -3.90 7.64
N PRO A 35 -6.93 -3.16 6.52
CA PRO A 35 -5.92 -2.29 5.91
C PRO A 35 -5.66 -1.03 6.75
N CYS A 36 -4.40 -0.60 6.79
CA CYS A 36 -4.03 0.68 7.42
C CYS A 36 -3.98 1.80 6.37
N TRP A 37 -3.97 3.06 6.82
CA TRP A 37 -3.98 4.22 5.90
C TRP A 37 -2.84 4.22 4.86
N GLN A 38 -1.67 3.62 5.18
CA GLN A 38 -0.57 3.50 4.24
C GLN A 38 -0.89 2.52 3.10
N VAL A 39 -1.57 1.41 3.41
CA VAL A 39 -2.08 0.43 2.42
C VAL A 39 -3.15 1.07 1.54
N ASP A 40 -4.09 1.82 2.15
CA ASP A 40 -5.14 2.53 1.41
C ASP A 40 -4.55 3.55 0.44
N TRP A 41 -3.56 4.32 0.91
CA TRP A 41 -2.84 5.28 0.09
C TRP A 41 -2.10 4.61 -1.07
N ALA A 42 -1.37 3.51 -0.82
CA ALA A 42 -0.59 2.81 -1.82
C ALA A 42 -1.48 2.17 -2.88
N THR A 43 -2.57 1.53 -2.46
CA THR A 43 -3.59 0.95 -3.34
C THR A 43 -4.26 2.02 -4.20
N SER A 44 -4.64 3.15 -3.59
CA SER A 44 -5.26 4.27 -4.31
C SER A 44 -4.33 4.90 -5.35
N ARG A 45 -3.04 5.04 -5.04
CA ARG A 45 -2.00 5.48 -6.00
C ARG A 45 -1.88 4.51 -7.17
N GLN A 46 -1.78 3.21 -6.91
CA GLN A 46 -1.68 2.20 -7.97
C GLN A 46 -2.92 2.17 -8.85
N ALA A 47 -4.11 2.25 -8.26
CA ALA A 47 -5.37 2.31 -9.01
C ALA A 47 -5.40 3.52 -9.96
N ARG A 48 -5.06 4.72 -9.47
CA ARG A 48 -4.98 5.93 -10.31
C ARG A 48 -3.96 5.80 -11.44
N ALA A 49 -2.78 5.23 -11.15
CA ALA A 49 -1.74 5.00 -12.16
C ALA A 49 -2.22 4.02 -13.24
N SER A 50 -2.88 2.93 -12.85
CA SER A 50 -3.48 1.96 -13.77
C SER A 50 -4.56 2.59 -14.65
N VAL A 51 -5.45 3.40 -14.07
CA VAL A 51 -6.48 4.14 -14.83
C VAL A 51 -5.85 5.13 -15.81
N ALA A 52 -4.87 5.92 -15.37
CA ALA A 52 -4.17 6.86 -16.24
C ALA A 52 -3.46 6.16 -17.42
N ARG A 53 -2.82 5.01 -17.16
CA ARG A 53 -2.19 4.18 -18.20
C ARG A 53 -3.23 3.64 -19.19
N PHE A 54 -4.36 3.14 -18.70
CA PHE A 54 -5.44 2.63 -19.54
C PHE A 54 -5.98 3.75 -20.45
N LEU A 55 -6.38 4.88 -19.88
CA LEU A 55 -6.91 6.02 -20.65
C LEU A 55 -5.87 6.62 -21.62
N GLY A 56 -4.60 6.64 -21.24
CA GLY A 56 -3.52 7.11 -22.12
C GLY A 56 -3.21 6.18 -23.30
N GLY A 57 -3.53 4.88 -23.18
CA GLY A 57 -3.37 3.89 -24.26
C GLY A 57 -4.60 3.75 -25.16
N VAL A 58 -5.70 4.46 -24.87
CA VAL A 58 -6.92 4.54 -25.70
C VAL A 58 -6.79 5.66 -26.76
N ARG A 59 -5.62 6.30 -26.88
CA ARG A 59 -5.33 7.31 -27.90
C ARG A 59 -4.77 6.69 -29.17
#